data_AF-A0A524FZY2-F1
#
_entry.id   AF-A0A524FZY2-F1
#
_cell.length_a   1.000
_cell.length_b   1.000
_cell.length_c   1.000
_cell.angle_alpha   90.00
_cell.angle_beta   90.00
_cell.angle_gamma   90.00
#
_symmetry.space_group_name_H-M   'P 1'
#
loop_
_entity.id
_entity.type
_entity.pdbx_description
1 polymer ?
#
loop_
_entity_poly.entity_id
_entity_poly.type
_entity_poly.pdbx_seq_one_letter_code
_entity_poly.pdbx_strand_id
1 'polypeptide(L)'
;MKWSPNLYIIGFLFIILGTVLVLVSSSNIDSGFFFFFPFFFFGSSGNFSTYVLLGMVFIIFFVMMFFLPAIVNRLDSKDQPNKEYMVVGSYCEYCKNPIPVNATYCPVCGNELRSNQTLD
;
A
#
# COMPACT_ATOMS: atom_id res chain seq x y z
N MET A 1 -0.45 -6.79 -0.06
CA MET A 1 -0.27 -6.61 -1.53
C MET A 1 0.92 -5.68 -1.76
N LYS A 2 1.95 -6.09 -2.50
CA LYS A 2 3.09 -5.22 -2.83
C LYS A 2 2.60 -4.14 -3.81
N TRP A 3 2.49 -2.90 -3.35
CA TRP A 3 2.15 -1.78 -4.22
C TRP A 3 3.23 -1.63 -5.29
N SER A 4 2.82 -1.69 -6.56
CA SER A 4 3.79 -1.61 -7.67
C SER A 4 4.21 -0.14 -7.83
N PRO A 5 5.53 0.16 -7.77
CA PRO A 5 6.03 1.53 -7.95
C PRO A 5 5.61 2.15 -9.29
N ASN A 6 5.28 1.30 -10.28
CA ASN A 6 4.81 1.70 -11.60
C ASN A 6 3.47 2.46 -11.55
N LEU A 7 2.58 2.18 -10.60
CA LEU A 7 1.26 2.80 -10.54
C LEU A 7 1.34 4.28 -10.11
N TYR A 8 2.28 4.60 -9.23
CA TYR A 8 2.58 5.98 -8.83
C TYR A 8 3.19 6.80 -9.98
N ILE A 9 4.10 6.19 -10.73
CA ILE A 9 4.76 6.84 -11.88
C ILE A 9 3.72 7.19 -12.95
N ILE A 10 2.80 6.26 -13.24
CA ILE A 10 1.72 6.49 -14.20
C ILE A 10 0.81 7.63 -13.71
N GLY A 11 0.40 7.62 -12.44
CA GLY A 11 -0.42 8.69 -11.86
C GLY A 11 0.26 10.07 -11.94
N PHE A 12 1.55 10.14 -11.60
CA PHE A 12 2.33 11.36 -11.68
C PHE A 12 2.44 11.89 -13.12
N LEU A 13 2.61 11.00 -14.09
CA LEU A 13 2.66 11.38 -15.51
C LEU A 13 1.33 11.97 -15.99
N PHE A 14 0.19 11.38 -15.62
CA PHE A 14 -1.14 11.92 -15.93
C PHE A 14 -1.36 13.30 -15.30
N ILE A 15 -0.86 13.50 -14.08
CA ILE A 15 -0.96 14.78 -13.37
C ILE A 15 -0.14 15.87 -14.09
N ILE A 16 1.10 15.58 -14.50
CA ILE A 16 1.93 16.51 -15.30
C ILE A 16 1.23 16.83 -16.61
N LEU A 17 0.77 15.80 -17.34
CA LEU A 17 0.09 15.95 -18.61
C LEU A 17 -1.16 16.84 -18.47
N GLY A 18 -1.98 16.61 -17.44
CA GLY A 18 -3.16 17.42 -17.14
C GLY A 18 -2.81 18.88 -16.85
N THR A 19 -1.74 19.12 -16.10
CA THR A 19 -1.27 20.48 -15.76
C THR A 19 -0.80 21.23 -17.00
N VAL A 20 -0.06 20.57 -17.88
CA VAL A 20 0.38 21.16 -19.17
C VAL A 20 -0.82 21.50 -20.04
N LEU A 21 -1.82 20.63 -20.09
CA LEU A 21 -3.02 20.83 -20.91
C LEU A 21 -3.85 22.02 -20.42
N VAL A 22 -3.94 22.22 -19.10
CA VAL A 22 -4.55 23.42 -18.50
C VAL A 22 -3.80 24.69 -18.90
N LEU A 23 -2.47 24.68 -18.78
CA LEU A 23 -1.63 25.84 -19.10
C LEU A 23 -1.80 26.25 -20.57
N VAL A 24 -1.83 25.29 -21.48
CA VAL A 24 -2.05 25.54 -22.92
C VAL A 24 -3.46 26.09 -23.20
N SER A 25 -4.48 25.57 -22.51
CA SER A 25 -5.88 25.98 -22.71
C SER A 25 -6.23 27.36 -22.14
N SER A 26 -5.41 27.91 -21.25
CA SER A 26 -5.72 29.12 -20.48
C SER A 26 -5.60 30.44 -21.25
N SER A 27 -5.08 30.41 -22.48
CA SER A 27 -4.69 31.63 -23.19
C SER A 27 -5.85 32.44 -23.79
N ASN A 28 -7.10 31.92 -23.82
CA ASN A 28 -8.17 32.54 -24.62
C ASN A 28 -9.60 32.46 -24.03
N ILE A 29 -9.79 32.23 -22.72
CA ILE A 29 -11.14 32.00 -22.18
C ILE A 29 -11.44 32.91 -20.98
N ASP A 30 -12.41 33.82 -21.14
CA ASP A 30 -12.88 34.76 -20.10
C ASP A 30 -13.53 34.07 -18.89
N SER A 31 -13.91 32.80 -19.04
CA SER A 31 -14.41 31.94 -17.96
C SER A 31 -14.08 30.47 -18.25
N GLY A 32 -13.18 29.88 -17.46
CA GLY A 32 -12.76 28.49 -17.60
C GLY A 32 -13.42 27.58 -16.56
N PHE A 33 -13.88 26.41 -17.00
CA PHE A 33 -14.26 25.30 -16.12
C PHE A 33 -13.25 24.16 -16.27
N PHE A 34 -12.76 23.63 -15.15
CA PHE A 34 -11.84 22.49 -15.15
C PHE A 34 -12.26 21.41 -14.14
N PHE A 35 -12.09 20.16 -14.53
CA PHE A 35 -12.49 18.99 -13.74
C PHE A 35 -11.31 18.02 -13.59
N PHE A 36 -10.92 17.75 -12.35
CA PHE A 36 -9.92 16.73 -12.00
C PHE A 36 -10.50 15.88 -10.88
N PHE A 37 -11.03 14.70 -11.21
CA PHE A 37 -11.78 13.88 -10.26
C PHE A 37 -11.03 13.69 -8.93
N PRO A 38 -11.66 13.96 -7.75
CA PRO A 38 -13.05 14.39 -7.50
C PRO A 38 -13.27 15.91 -7.36
N PHE A 39 -12.34 16.75 -7.80
CA PHE A 39 -12.34 18.20 -7.60
C PHE A 39 -12.88 19.00 -8.80
N PHE A 40 -13.61 20.07 -8.51
CA PHE A 40 -14.20 20.99 -9.48
C PHE A 40 -13.63 22.40 -9.30
N PHE A 41 -13.23 23.03 -10.41
CA PHE A 41 -12.66 24.38 -10.39
C PHE A 41 -13.40 25.29 -11.37
N PHE A 42 -13.84 26.44 -10.89
CA PHE A 42 -14.50 27.49 -11.67
C PHE A 42 -13.65 28.77 -11.53
N GLY A 43 -13.16 29.32 -12.65
CA GLY A 43 -12.30 30.50 -12.65
C GLY A 43 -12.87 31.63 -13.51
N SER A 44 -12.98 32.83 -12.92
CA SER A 44 -13.18 34.11 -13.60
C SER A 44 -11.83 34.83 -13.66
N SER A 45 -11.53 35.47 -14.81
CA SER A 45 -10.35 36.20 -15.33
C SER A 45 -9.16 36.65 -14.44
N GLY A 46 -9.16 36.47 -13.12
CA GLY A 46 -7.99 36.55 -12.25
C GLY A 46 -7.16 35.26 -12.25
N ASN A 47 -6.56 34.93 -13.42
CA ASN A 47 -5.81 33.69 -13.67
C ASN A 47 -4.80 33.31 -12.58
N PHE A 48 -4.20 34.30 -11.92
CA PHE A 48 -3.22 34.10 -10.86
C PHE A 48 -3.78 33.30 -9.67
N SER A 49 -5.01 33.60 -9.23
CA SER A 49 -5.60 32.95 -8.04
C SER A 49 -5.86 31.46 -8.26
N THR A 50 -6.31 31.09 -9.46
CA THR A 50 -6.56 29.71 -9.85
C THR A 50 -5.26 28.89 -9.93
N TYR A 51 -4.18 29.46 -10.47
CA TYR A 51 -2.88 28.77 -10.52
C TYR A 51 -2.25 28.59 -9.15
N VAL A 52 -2.37 29.58 -8.27
CA VAL A 52 -1.90 29.47 -6.89
C VAL A 52 -2.67 28.39 -6.14
N LEU A 53 -4.00 28.33 -6.30
CA LEU A 53 -4.83 27.31 -5.67
C LEU A 53 -4.54 25.91 -6.22
N LEU A 54 -4.38 25.78 -7.54
CA LEU A 54 -3.98 24.52 -8.19
C LEU A 54 -2.61 24.05 -7.67
N GLY A 55 -1.64 24.97 -7.59
CA GLY A 55 -0.31 24.69 -7.04
C GLY A 55 -0.37 24.23 -5.58
N MET A 56 -1.20 24.87 -4.75
CA MET A 56 -1.39 24.44 -3.35
C MET A 56 -2.00 23.05 -3.25
N VAL A 57 -3.04 22.75 -4.02
CA VAL A 57 -3.65 21.39 -4.05
C VAL A 57 -2.62 20.35 -4.48
N PHE A 58 -1.78 20.69 -5.46
CA PHE A 58 -0.72 19.81 -5.94
C PHE A 58 0.34 19.54 -4.88
N ILE A 59 0.78 20.58 -4.16
CA ILE A 59 1.74 20.45 -3.06
C ILE A 59 1.16 19.59 -1.95
N ILE A 60 -0.11 19.82 -1.56
CA ILE A 60 -0.79 19.03 -0.54
C ILE A 60 -0.88 17.56 -0.98
N PHE A 61 -1.27 17.30 -2.23
CA PHE A 61 -1.33 15.95 -2.77
C PHE A 61 0.05 15.26 -2.78
N PHE A 62 1.09 15.98 -3.19
CA PHE A 62 2.47 15.47 -3.22
C PHE A 62 2.99 15.14 -1.83
N VAL A 63 2.76 16.04 -0.86
CA VAL A 63 3.08 15.81 0.55
C VAL A 63 2.30 14.61 1.06
N MET A 64 0.99 14.54 0.82
CA MET A 64 0.18 13.41 1.26
C MET A 64 0.67 12.09 0.66
N MET A 65 0.98 12.05 -0.63
CA MET A 65 1.51 10.87 -1.33
C MET A 65 2.88 10.43 -0.82
N PHE A 66 3.75 11.37 -0.45
CA PHE A 66 5.10 11.05 0.06
C PHE A 66 5.08 10.63 1.53
N PHE A 67 4.27 11.28 2.35
CA PHE A 67 4.23 11.05 3.80
C PHE A 67 3.29 9.91 4.21
N LEU A 68 2.20 9.63 3.49
CA LEU A 68 1.30 8.50 3.78
C LEU A 68 2.02 7.14 3.81
N PRO A 69 2.81 6.72 2.80
CA PRO A 69 3.50 5.44 2.85
C PRO A 69 4.54 5.39 3.96
N ALA A 70 5.16 6.52 4.32
CA ALA A 70 6.09 6.59 5.45
C ALA A 70 5.39 6.35 6.80
N ILE A 71 4.15 6.82 6.96
CA ILE A 71 3.33 6.58 8.16
C ILE A 71 2.81 5.14 8.17
N VAL A 72 2.30 4.65 7.05
CA VAL A 72 1.74 3.29 6.96
C VAL A 72 2.81 2.22 7.16
N ASN A 73 4.01 2.40 6.59
CA ASN A 73 5.13 1.46 6.80
C ASN A 73 5.59 1.39 8.26
N ARG A 74 5.39 2.46 9.05
CA ARG A 74 5.68 2.44 10.49
C ARG A 74 4.65 1.65 11.30
N LEU A 75 3.42 1.55 10.81
CA LEU A 75 2.37 0.73 11.44
C LEU A 75 2.59 -0.76 11.14
N ASP A 76 2.98 -1.09 9.91
CA ASP A 76 3.25 -2.47 9.48
C ASP A 76 4.49 -3.07 10.18
N SER A 77 5.44 -2.23 10.62
CA SER A 77 6.66 -2.68 11.31
C SER A 77 6.41 -3.23 12.73
N LYS A 78 5.20 -3.11 13.29
CA LYS A 78 4.85 -3.73 14.57
C LYS A 78 4.32 -5.15 14.46
N ASP A 79 3.88 -5.58 13.28
CA ASP A 79 3.67 -6.99 12.95
C ASP A 79 4.94 -7.53 12.29
N GLN A 80 6.07 -7.53 13.01
CA GLN A 80 6.94 -8.67 12.79
C GLN A 80 6.07 -9.88 13.11
N PRO A 81 5.87 -10.84 12.19
CA PRO A 81 5.21 -12.07 12.55
C PRO A 81 6.04 -12.58 13.71
N ASN A 82 5.47 -12.49 14.91
CA ASN A 82 6.06 -13.08 16.09
C ASN A 82 6.41 -14.47 15.60
N LYS A 83 7.70 -14.76 15.45
CA LYS A 83 8.14 -16.09 15.05
C LYS A 83 7.79 -16.89 16.26
N GLU A 84 6.53 -17.28 16.34
CA GLU A 84 5.97 -18.05 17.40
C GLU A 84 6.73 -19.35 17.24
N TYR A 85 7.78 -19.47 18.05
CA TYR A 85 8.68 -20.60 18.02
C TYR A 85 7.80 -21.76 18.47
N MET A 86 7.21 -22.46 17.51
CA MET A 86 6.43 -23.65 17.82
C MET A 86 7.40 -24.61 18.48
N VAL A 87 7.17 -24.88 19.77
CA VAL A 87 7.99 -25.80 20.54
C VAL A 87 7.89 -27.17 19.85
N VAL A 88 9.02 -27.63 19.31
CA VAL A 88 9.12 -28.92 18.64
C VAL A 88 9.13 -29.98 19.74
N GLY A 89 8.10 -30.82 19.78
CA GLY A 89 7.96 -31.88 20.78
C GLY A 89 8.65 -33.17 20.36
N SER A 90 8.53 -33.54 19.08
CA SER A 90 9.08 -34.80 18.57
C SER A 90 9.32 -34.74 17.05
N TYR A 91 9.87 -35.83 16.50
CA TYR A 91 10.08 -36.03 15.06
C TYR A 91 9.15 -37.14 14.57
N CYS A 92 8.61 -36.98 13.36
CA CYS A 92 7.79 -38.00 12.72
C CYS A 92 8.59 -39.29 12.49
N GLU A 93 8.08 -40.44 12.95
CA GLU A 93 8.73 -41.74 12.72
C GLU A 93 8.81 -42.13 11.24
N TYR A 94 7.90 -41.61 10.41
CA TYR A 94 7.81 -41.95 8.98
C TYR A 94 8.66 -41.04 8.10
N CYS A 95 8.54 -39.71 8.26
CA CYS A 95 9.19 -38.74 7.38
C CYS A 95 10.33 -37.94 8.04
N LYS A 96 10.58 -38.16 9.35
CA LYS A 96 11.61 -37.48 10.15
C LYS A 96 11.49 -35.96 10.21
N ASN A 97 10.33 -35.38 9.85
CA ASN A 97 10.08 -33.95 10.01
C ASN A 97 9.71 -33.59 11.45
N PRO A 98 10.08 -32.39 11.93
CA PRO A 98 9.74 -31.91 13.27
C PRO A 98 8.25 -31.68 13.42
N ILE A 99 7.72 -31.97 14.60
CA ILE A 99 6.31 -31.90 14.94
C ILE A 99 6.12 -31.05 16.20
N PRO A 100 5.11 -30.14 16.23
CA PRO A 100 4.82 -29.34 17.42
C PRO A 100 4.22 -30.19 18.56
N VAL A 101 4.46 -29.79 19.81
CA VAL A 101 4.07 -30.51 21.06
C VAL A 101 2.60 -30.92 21.19
N ASN A 102 1.67 -30.36 20.38
CA ASN A 102 0.23 -30.65 20.44
C ASN A 102 -0.37 -31.13 19.12
N ALA A 103 0.43 -31.56 18.13
CA ALA A 103 -0.12 -32.12 16.90
C ALA A 103 -0.57 -33.57 17.10
N THR A 104 -1.73 -33.93 16.55
CA THR A 104 -2.22 -35.32 16.49
C THR A 104 -1.81 -36.04 15.20
N TYR A 105 -1.37 -35.29 14.18
CA TYR A 105 -0.94 -35.77 12.87
C TYR A 105 0.29 -35.02 12.37
N CYS A 106 1.08 -35.64 11.50
CA CYS A 106 2.21 -34.97 10.86
C CYS A 106 1.73 -34.01 9.75
N PRO A 107 2.09 -32.72 9.76
CA PRO A 107 1.64 -31.77 8.73
C PRO A 107 2.28 -32.01 7.35
N VAL A 108 3.35 -32.80 7.27
CA VAL A 108 4.06 -33.06 6.01
C VAL A 108 3.60 -34.35 5.35
N CYS A 109 3.41 -35.43 6.11
CA CYS A 109 3.03 -36.73 5.54
C CYS A 109 1.59 -37.18 5.86
N GLY A 110 0.88 -36.50 6.76
CA GLY A 110 -0.50 -36.80 7.12
C GLY A 110 -0.71 -38.02 8.04
N ASN A 111 0.36 -38.72 8.43
CA ASN A 111 0.23 -39.88 9.33
C ASN A 111 -0.14 -39.45 10.75
N GLU A 112 -0.99 -40.25 11.40
CA GLU A 112 -1.36 -40.08 12.81
C GLU A 112 -0.17 -40.36 13.73
N LEU A 113 -0.07 -39.60 14.80
CA LEU A 113 0.93 -39.79 15.84
C LEU A 113 0.30 -40.61 16.97
N ARG A 114 0.99 -41.66 17.42
CA ARG A 114 0.55 -42.41 18.59
C ARG A 114 0.59 -41.48 19.81
N SER A 115 -0.56 -41.22 20.43
CA SER A 115 -0.83 -40.21 21.45
C SER A 115 -0.10 -40.36 22.80
N ASN A 116 0.98 -41.14 22.88
CA ASN A 116 1.62 -41.51 24.14
C ASN A 116 3.06 -40.98 24.29
N GLN A 117 3.46 -39.98 23.50
CA GLN A 117 4.72 -39.25 23.70
C GLN A 117 4.46 -37.97 24.50
N THR A 118 3.85 -38.07 25.68
CA THR A 118 4.01 -37.05 26.71
C THR A 118 5.42 -37.21 27.29
N LEU A 119 6.28 -36.24 27.00
CA LEU A 119 7.56 -36.06 27.68
C LEU A 119 7.27 -35.82 29.17
N ASP A 120 7.64 -36.78 30.02
CA ASP A 120 7.89 -36.54 31.45
C ASP A 120 9.15 -35.66 31.63
#